data_AF-X0S1W4-F1
#
_entry.id   AF-X0S1W4-F1
#
_cell.length_a   1.000
_cell.length_b   1.000
_cell.length_c   1.000
_cell.angle_alpha   90.00
_cell.angle_beta   90.00
_cell.angle_gamma   90.00
#
_symmetry.space_group_name_H-M   'P 1'
#
loop_
_entity.id
_entity.type
_entity.pdbx_description
1 polymer ?
#
loop_
_entity_poly.entity_id
_entity_poly.type
_entity_poly.pdbx_seq_one_letter_code
_entity_poly.pdbx_strand_id
1 'polypeptide(L)'
;MKMKTLMYFLIIFTGFSLLFFSSCQDKQTEEELLKYRQKEEIEASNIEVIKRFFKLLDELKLEECNNLVTPDNKWYTNSVQWVFKDAIPLLPTFYISFPDFKHNIENIFAVYDYVVAQINYTGTQLKKYMEIAATGNKIEYKGIFIFKMVDGKILEGQIVEDHLTLYNQLGLELK
;
A
#
# COMPACT_ATOMS: atom_id res chain seq x y z
N MET A 1 37.35 -56.01 29.30
CA MET A 1 37.76 -54.68 28.79
C MET A 1 37.10 -54.38 27.43
N LYS A 2 35.76 -54.42 27.34
CA LYS A 2 35.02 -54.19 26.08
C LYS A 2 33.74 -53.34 26.27
N MET A 3 33.09 -53.45 27.43
CA MET A 3 31.82 -52.77 27.71
C MET A 3 31.96 -51.27 28.05
N LYS A 4 32.99 -50.88 28.82
CA LYS A 4 33.25 -49.47 29.16
C LYS A 4 33.63 -48.65 27.91
N THR A 5 34.45 -49.21 27.02
CA THR A 5 34.86 -48.58 25.76
C THR A 5 33.67 -48.37 24.81
N LEU A 6 32.76 -49.35 24.73
CA LEU A 6 31.53 -49.24 23.93
C LEU A 6 30.57 -48.17 24.48
N MET A 7 30.46 -48.06 25.81
CA MET A 7 29.63 -47.06 26.48
C MET A 7 30.16 -45.62 26.25
N TYR A 8 31.47 -45.40 26.32
CA TYR A 8 32.07 -44.10 25.99
C TYR A 8 31.85 -43.71 24.53
N PHE A 9 31.95 -44.67 23.60
CA PHE A 9 31.71 -44.42 22.18
C PHE A 9 30.25 -44.02 21.91
N LEU A 10 29.30 -44.69 22.57
CA LEU A 10 27.88 -44.34 22.48
C LEU A 10 27.59 -42.94 23.02
N ILE A 11 28.16 -42.57 24.17
CA ILE A 11 27.98 -41.24 24.78
C ILE A 11 28.56 -40.13 23.89
N ILE A 12 29.76 -40.34 23.33
CA ILE A 12 30.40 -39.38 22.41
C ILE A 12 29.58 -39.26 21.13
N PHE A 13 29.10 -40.38 20.57
CA PHE A 13 28.29 -40.38 19.35
C PHE A 13 26.93 -39.69 19.56
N THR A 14 26.24 -39.94 20.69
CA THR A 14 24.99 -39.26 21.03
C THR A 14 25.22 -37.78 21.34
N GLY A 15 26.32 -37.42 22.03
CA GLY A 15 26.66 -36.03 22.32
C GLY A 15 27.00 -35.23 21.05
N PHE A 16 27.70 -35.85 20.10
CA PHE A 16 28.01 -35.26 18.80
C PHE A 16 26.74 -35.12 17.95
N SER A 17 25.86 -36.13 17.94
CA SER A 17 24.54 -36.06 17.30
C SER A 17 23.70 -34.89 17.84
N LEU A 18 23.62 -34.73 19.16
CA LEU A 18 22.89 -33.62 19.80
C LEU A 18 23.44 -32.24 19.40
N LEU A 19 24.78 -32.07 19.37
CA LEU A 19 25.41 -30.81 18.94
C LEU A 19 25.14 -30.49 17.46
N PHE A 20 25.10 -31.50 16.58
CA PHE A 20 24.74 -31.33 15.17
C PHE A 20 23.27 -30.95 14.98
N PHE A 21 22.36 -31.54 15.76
CA PHE A 21 20.93 -31.18 15.72
C PHE A 21 20.70 -29.74 16.19
N SER A 22 21.34 -29.30 17.28
CA SER A 22 21.25 -27.91 17.75
C SER A 22 21.80 -26.91 16.72
N SER A 23 22.99 -27.18 16.15
CA SER A 23 23.57 -26.31 15.12
C SER A 23 22.72 -26.23 13.84
N CYS A 24 22.04 -27.31 13.44
CA CYS A 24 21.13 -27.29 12.30
C CYS A 24 19.86 -26.47 12.60
N GLN A 25 19.33 -26.56 13.82
CA GLN A 25 18.16 -25.81 14.25
C GLN A 25 18.46 -24.31 14.39
N ASP A 26 19.66 -23.94 14.87
CA ASP A 26 20.11 -22.55 14.94
C ASP A 26 20.20 -21.92 13.54
N LYS A 27 20.82 -22.63 12.57
CA LYS A 27 20.91 -22.16 11.18
C LYS A 27 19.55 -21.98 10.51
N GLN A 28 18.64 -22.95 10.68
CA GLN A 28 17.29 -22.85 10.12
C GLN A 28 16.52 -21.66 10.71
N THR A 29 16.68 -21.41 12.00
CA THR A 29 16.07 -20.27 12.70
C THR A 29 16.61 -18.93 12.19
N GLU A 30 17.93 -18.82 11.99
CA GLU A 30 18.57 -17.63 11.42
C GLU A 30 18.10 -17.33 10.00
N GLU A 31 17.99 -18.36 9.15
CA GLU A 31 17.47 -18.23 7.78
C GLU A 31 16.00 -17.78 7.77
N GLU A 32 15.17 -18.33 8.66
CA GLU A 32 13.77 -17.93 8.78
C GLU A 32 13.62 -16.48 9.26
N LEU A 33 14.41 -16.10 10.28
CA LEU A 33 14.44 -14.74 10.80
C LEU A 33 14.89 -13.73 9.73
N LEU A 34 15.87 -14.08 8.90
CA LEU A 34 16.30 -13.23 7.80
C LEU A 34 15.18 -13.01 6.78
N LYS A 35 14.42 -14.06 6.45
CA LYS A 35 13.25 -13.95 5.55
C LYS A 35 12.17 -13.03 6.14
N TYR A 36 11.88 -13.14 7.43
CA TYR A 36 10.92 -12.23 8.08
C TYR A 36 11.39 -10.78 8.08
N ARG A 37 12.67 -10.52 8.39
CA ARG A 37 13.23 -9.16 8.37
C ARG A 37 13.21 -8.55 6.97
N GLN A 38 13.59 -9.32 5.95
CA GLN A 38 13.51 -8.88 4.56
C GLN A 38 12.07 -8.56 4.16
N LYS A 39 11.11 -9.40 4.58
CA LYS A 39 9.68 -9.15 4.36
C LYS A 39 9.23 -7.85 5.02
N GLU A 40 9.54 -7.64 6.30
CA GLU A 40 9.19 -6.40 7.03
C GLU A 40 9.81 -5.16 6.38
N GLU A 41 11.05 -5.26 5.90
CA GLU A 41 11.74 -4.17 5.20
C GLU A 41 11.06 -3.83 3.86
N ILE A 42 10.67 -4.85 3.08
CA ILE A 42 9.93 -4.66 1.83
C ILE A 42 8.56 -4.05 2.10
N GLU A 43 7.83 -4.55 3.09
CA GLU A 43 6.52 -4.02 3.50
C GLU A 43 6.63 -2.55 3.94
N ALA A 44 7.63 -2.20 4.76
CA ALA A 44 7.90 -0.83 5.15
C ALA A 44 8.28 0.06 3.95
N SER A 45 9.10 -0.44 3.03
CA SER A 45 9.48 0.27 1.80
C SER A 45 8.26 0.56 0.92
N ASN A 46 7.39 -0.43 0.73
CA ASN A 46 6.16 -0.29 -0.03
C ASN A 46 5.22 0.76 0.58
N ILE A 47 5.10 0.82 1.90
CA ILE A 47 4.33 1.86 2.60
C ILE A 47 4.87 3.26 2.25
N GLU A 48 6.19 3.44 2.25
CA GLU A 48 6.81 4.73 1.91
C GLU A 48 6.59 5.12 0.44
N VAL A 49 6.57 4.15 -0.48
CA VAL A 49 6.18 4.40 -1.88
C VAL A 49 4.76 4.95 -1.97
N ILE A 50 3.79 4.35 -1.25
CA ILE A 50 2.40 4.79 -1.28
C ILE A 50 2.21 6.17 -0.61
N LYS A 51 2.87 6.44 0.51
CA LYS A 51 2.87 7.78 1.12
C LYS A 51 3.43 8.83 0.16
N ARG A 52 4.52 8.50 -0.53
CA ARG A 52 5.11 9.37 -1.56
C ARG A 52 4.14 9.60 -2.71
N PHE A 53 3.45 8.56 -3.17
CA PHE A 53 2.45 8.68 -4.24
C PHE A 53 1.35 9.69 -3.89
N PHE A 54 0.72 9.57 -2.72
CA PHE A 54 -0.31 10.54 -2.29
C PHE A 54 0.24 11.95 -2.12
N LYS A 55 1.44 12.10 -1.55
CA LYS A 55 2.09 13.41 -1.42
C LYS A 55 2.31 14.07 -2.79
N LEU A 56 2.81 13.33 -3.77
CA LEU A 56 3.05 13.85 -5.12
C LEU A 56 1.72 14.18 -5.83
N LEU A 57 0.68 13.39 -5.59
CA LEU A 57 -0.66 13.63 -6.13
C LEU A 57 -1.25 14.94 -5.57
N ASP A 58 -1.14 15.15 -4.25
CA ASP A 58 -1.55 16.37 -3.54
C ASP A 58 -0.73 17.62 -3.92
N GLU A 59 0.46 17.42 -4.47
CA GLU A 59 1.35 18.47 -5.01
C GLU A 59 1.21 18.63 -6.53
N LEU A 60 0.32 17.85 -7.18
CA LEU A 60 0.13 17.80 -8.63
C LEU A 60 1.40 17.48 -9.44
N LYS A 61 2.35 16.74 -8.85
CA LYS A 61 3.57 16.24 -9.51
C LYS A 61 3.29 14.92 -10.22
N LEU A 62 2.43 14.98 -11.23
CA LEU A 62 1.82 13.79 -11.86
C LEU A 62 2.83 12.91 -12.62
N GLU A 63 3.86 13.49 -13.23
CA GLU A 63 4.94 12.73 -13.87
C GLU A 63 5.77 11.95 -12.85
N GLU A 64 6.02 12.54 -11.68
CA GLU A 64 6.70 11.84 -10.58
C GLU A 64 5.82 10.73 -10.00
N CYS A 65 4.50 10.93 -9.94
CA CYS A 65 3.55 9.87 -9.58
C CYS A 65 3.66 8.71 -10.57
N ASN A 66 3.64 9.00 -11.87
CA ASN A 66 3.69 8.00 -12.94
C ASN A 66 4.97 7.15 -12.88
N ASN A 67 6.09 7.70 -12.39
CA ASN A 67 7.33 6.95 -12.19
C ASN A 67 7.24 5.87 -11.09
N LEU A 68 6.31 6.01 -10.14
CA LEU A 68 6.04 5.04 -9.07
C LEU A 68 5.09 3.92 -9.50
N VAL A 69 4.52 4.01 -10.70
CA VAL A 69 3.55 3.04 -11.22
C VAL A 69 4.23 2.22 -12.33
N THR A 70 3.87 0.94 -12.48
CA THR A 70 4.38 0.12 -13.59
C THR A 70 3.77 0.56 -14.93
N PRO A 71 4.44 0.35 -16.08
CA PRO A 71 3.86 0.71 -17.38
C PRO A 71 2.56 -0.02 -17.73
N ASP A 72 2.36 -1.23 -17.19
CA ASP A 72 1.22 -2.13 -17.42
C ASP A 72 0.18 -2.11 -16.30
N ASN A 73 0.20 -1.06 -15.49
CA ASN A 73 -0.66 -0.95 -14.31
C ASN A 73 -2.14 -0.98 -14.64
N LYS A 74 -2.93 -1.45 -13.67
CA LYS A 74 -4.39 -1.48 -13.77
C LYS A 74 -5.01 -0.87 -12.53
N TRP A 75 -5.94 0.05 -12.74
CA TRP A 75 -6.69 0.68 -11.67
C TRP A 75 -8.15 0.35 -11.81
N TYR A 76 -8.79 0.12 -10.67
CA TYR A 76 -10.18 -0.27 -10.57
C TYR A 76 -10.90 0.70 -9.64
N THR A 77 -11.87 1.42 -10.17
CA THR A 77 -12.79 2.24 -9.39
C THR A 77 -14.20 1.74 -9.69
N ASN A 78 -14.87 1.17 -8.69
CA ASN A 78 -16.10 0.41 -8.92
C ASN A 78 -15.91 -0.67 -10.00
N SER A 79 -16.73 -0.67 -11.06
CA SER A 79 -16.63 -1.61 -12.19
C SER A 79 -15.79 -1.09 -13.36
N VAL A 80 -15.11 0.04 -13.21
CA VAL A 80 -14.34 0.68 -14.28
C VAL A 80 -12.85 0.39 -14.10
N GLN A 81 -12.24 -0.16 -15.16
CA GLN A 81 -10.78 -0.32 -15.25
C GLN A 81 -10.17 0.84 -16.03
N TRP A 82 -9.03 1.35 -15.57
CA TRP A 82 -8.25 2.41 -16.22
C TRP A 82 -6.75 2.24 -15.96
N VAL A 83 -5.93 3.06 -16.62
CA VAL A 83 -4.47 3.10 -16.45
C VAL A 83 -4.07 4.49 -15.96
N PHE A 84 -3.14 4.57 -15.00
CA PHE A 84 -2.80 5.84 -14.35
C PHE A 84 -2.41 6.96 -15.32
N LYS A 85 -1.61 6.61 -16.34
CA LYS A 85 -1.12 7.56 -17.35
C LYS A 85 -2.25 8.28 -18.09
N ASP A 86 -3.36 7.58 -18.34
CA ASP A 86 -4.50 8.13 -19.08
C ASP A 86 -5.32 9.11 -18.21
N ALA A 87 -5.21 9.03 -16.89
CA ALA A 87 -5.86 9.95 -15.95
C ALA A 87 -5.08 11.25 -15.73
N ILE A 88 -3.76 11.27 -15.97
CA ILE A 88 -2.90 12.46 -15.80
C ILE A 88 -3.49 13.74 -16.41
N PRO A 89 -3.96 13.78 -17.67
CA PRO A 89 -4.53 15.01 -18.24
C PRO A 89 -5.87 15.43 -17.60
N LEU A 90 -6.56 14.52 -16.93
CA LEU A 90 -7.87 14.77 -16.31
C LEU A 90 -7.75 15.23 -14.86
N LEU A 91 -6.75 14.73 -14.12
CA LEU A 91 -6.56 15.05 -12.70
C LEU A 91 -6.56 16.56 -12.40
N PRO A 92 -5.83 17.43 -13.14
CA PRO A 92 -5.84 18.87 -12.87
C PRO A 92 -7.24 19.51 -12.92
N THR A 93 -8.15 18.98 -13.73
CA THR A 93 -9.53 19.51 -13.84
C THR A 93 -10.33 19.33 -12.55
N PHE A 94 -10.07 18.24 -11.83
CA PHE A 94 -10.64 18.00 -10.50
C PHE A 94 -10.10 19.02 -9.49
N TYR A 95 -8.78 19.22 -9.45
CA TYR A 95 -8.15 20.18 -8.53
C TYR A 95 -8.48 21.64 -8.83
N ILE A 96 -8.89 21.99 -10.06
CA ILE A 96 -9.47 23.32 -10.33
C ILE A 96 -10.76 23.54 -9.53
N SER A 97 -11.58 22.49 -9.38
CA SER A 97 -12.81 22.53 -8.60
C SER A 97 -12.56 22.56 -7.10
N PHE A 98 -11.52 21.85 -6.66
CA PHE A 98 -11.12 21.69 -5.27
C PHE A 98 -9.62 22.03 -5.11
N PRO A 99 -9.23 23.31 -5.11
CA PRO A 99 -7.81 23.70 -5.15
C PRO A 99 -7.03 23.39 -3.87
N ASP A 100 -7.74 23.17 -2.77
CA ASP A 100 -7.23 22.75 -1.47
C ASP A 100 -7.50 21.25 -1.19
N PHE A 101 -7.80 20.46 -2.22
CA PHE A 101 -8.04 19.03 -2.06
C PHE A 101 -6.81 18.30 -1.49
N LYS A 102 -7.04 17.40 -0.53
CA LYS A 102 -5.99 16.63 0.15
C LYS A 102 -6.41 15.20 0.43
N HIS A 103 -5.43 14.29 0.31
CA HIS A 103 -5.53 12.90 0.72
C HIS A 103 -4.90 12.72 2.11
N ASN A 104 -5.71 12.77 3.17
CA ASN A 104 -5.21 12.54 4.52
C ASN A 104 -5.21 11.03 4.83
N ILE A 105 -4.03 10.41 4.88
CA ILE A 105 -3.89 8.99 5.22
C ILE A 105 -4.20 8.80 6.70
N GLU A 106 -5.30 8.13 7.03
CA GLU A 106 -5.70 7.84 8.42
C GLU A 106 -5.06 6.54 8.93
N ASN A 107 -5.06 5.52 8.09
CA ASN A 107 -4.45 4.22 8.37
C ASN A 107 -3.71 3.72 7.13
N ILE A 108 -2.55 3.11 7.33
CA ILE A 108 -1.79 2.45 6.27
C ILE A 108 -1.06 1.23 6.81
N PHE A 109 -1.15 0.12 6.08
CA PHE A 109 -0.45 -1.11 6.42
C PHE A 109 -0.12 -1.91 5.15
N ALA A 110 0.89 -2.76 5.24
CA ALA A 110 1.29 -3.66 4.17
C ALA A 110 1.23 -5.10 4.63
N VAL A 111 0.83 -5.99 3.72
CA VAL A 111 0.80 -7.44 3.94
C VAL A 111 1.20 -8.11 2.63
N TYR A 112 2.34 -8.78 2.64
CA TYR A 112 2.97 -9.32 1.43
C TYR A 112 3.19 -8.20 0.40
N ASP A 113 2.67 -8.39 -0.82
CA ASP A 113 2.79 -7.44 -1.92
C ASP A 113 1.66 -6.40 -1.93
N TYR A 114 0.81 -6.36 -0.91
CA TYR A 114 -0.31 -5.41 -0.85
C TYR A 114 -0.04 -4.30 0.16
N VAL A 115 -0.44 -3.07 -0.20
CA VAL A 115 -0.53 -1.93 0.72
C VAL A 115 -1.96 -1.44 0.74
N VAL A 116 -2.54 -1.30 1.93
CA VAL A 116 -3.89 -0.76 2.11
C VAL A 116 -3.79 0.60 2.79
N ALA A 117 -4.44 1.61 2.21
CA ALA A 117 -4.52 2.95 2.78
C ALA A 117 -5.99 3.37 2.94
N GLN A 118 -6.37 3.77 4.15
CA GLN A 118 -7.63 4.46 4.42
C GLN A 118 -7.39 5.97 4.35
N ILE A 119 -8.18 6.66 3.55
CA ILE A 119 -8.01 8.07 3.23
C ILE A 119 -9.23 8.85 3.73
N ASN A 120 -8.97 9.96 4.39
CA ASN A 120 -9.92 11.04 4.59
C ASN A 120 -9.63 12.16 3.60
N TYR A 121 -10.55 12.37 2.67
CA TYR A 121 -10.45 13.45 1.71
C TYR A 121 -11.01 14.73 2.32
N THR A 122 -10.34 15.84 2.04
CA THR A 122 -10.82 17.17 2.43
C THR A 122 -10.62 18.16 1.30
N GLY A 123 -11.48 19.15 1.18
CA GLY A 123 -11.31 20.26 0.24
C GLY A 123 -12.48 21.24 0.27
N THR A 124 -12.45 22.24 -0.60
CA THR A 124 -13.48 23.27 -0.74
C THR A 124 -13.84 23.44 -2.20
N GLN A 125 -15.13 23.32 -2.54
CA GLN A 125 -15.57 23.45 -3.93
C GLN A 125 -15.65 24.93 -4.34
N LEU A 126 -14.62 25.43 -5.03
CA LEU A 126 -14.54 26.83 -5.45
C LEU A 126 -14.89 27.05 -6.93
N LYS A 127 -14.97 25.99 -7.74
CA LYS A 127 -15.37 26.05 -9.15
C LYS A 127 -16.39 24.95 -9.48
N LYS A 128 -17.00 25.07 -10.67
CA LYS A 128 -17.93 24.09 -11.22
C LYS A 128 -17.25 22.71 -11.27
N TYR A 129 -17.87 21.72 -10.66
CA TYR A 129 -17.43 20.32 -10.71
C TYR A 129 -18.49 19.49 -11.42
N MET A 130 -18.13 18.87 -12.56
CA MET A 130 -19.11 18.27 -13.49
C MET A 130 -20.25 19.26 -13.77
N GLU A 131 -21.53 18.89 -13.64
CA GLU A 131 -22.67 19.79 -13.83
C GLU A 131 -23.10 20.56 -12.57
N ILE A 132 -22.34 20.46 -11.48
CA ILE A 132 -22.64 21.11 -10.21
C ILE A 132 -21.95 22.48 -10.16
N ALA A 133 -22.73 23.56 -10.03
CA ALA A 133 -22.20 24.90 -9.83
C ALA A 133 -21.33 24.97 -8.55
N ALA A 134 -20.42 25.95 -8.47
CA ALA A 134 -19.58 26.13 -7.29
C ALA A 134 -20.45 26.44 -6.06
N THR A 135 -20.47 25.55 -5.08
CA THR A 135 -21.25 25.70 -3.84
C THR A 135 -20.53 26.53 -2.78
N GLY A 136 -19.20 26.55 -2.81
CA GLY A 136 -18.37 27.11 -1.73
C GLY A 136 -18.30 26.22 -0.49
N ASN A 137 -18.91 25.03 -0.51
CA ASN A 137 -18.93 24.11 0.62
C ASN A 137 -17.57 23.44 0.83
N LYS A 138 -17.25 23.17 2.09
CA LYS A 138 -16.22 22.20 2.45
C LYS A 138 -16.75 20.80 2.24
N ILE A 139 -15.89 19.93 1.74
CA ILE A 139 -16.14 18.51 1.59
C ILE A 139 -15.25 17.71 2.53
N GLU A 140 -15.79 16.61 3.04
CA GLU A 140 -15.05 15.61 3.80
C GLU A 140 -15.69 14.24 3.55
N TYR A 141 -14.94 13.30 2.99
CA TYR A 141 -15.44 11.96 2.71
C TYR A 141 -14.31 10.92 2.78
N LYS A 142 -14.69 9.64 2.84
CA LYS A 142 -13.74 8.54 3.05
C LYS A 142 -13.47 7.76 1.78
N GLY A 143 -12.28 7.16 1.70
CA GLY A 143 -11.95 6.15 0.71
C GLY A 143 -10.97 5.11 1.23
N ILE A 144 -10.90 3.98 0.53
CA ILE A 144 -9.93 2.91 0.76
C ILE A 144 -9.25 2.60 -0.55
N PHE A 145 -7.92 2.53 -0.50
CA PHE A 145 -7.08 2.11 -1.61
C PHE A 145 -6.39 0.81 -1.23
N ILE A 146 -6.41 -0.15 -2.14
CA ILE A 146 -5.64 -1.38 -2.06
C ILE A 146 -4.68 -1.38 -3.24
N PHE A 147 -3.39 -1.32 -2.96
CA PHE A 147 -2.34 -1.34 -3.96
C PHE A 147 -1.68 -2.70 -4.00
N LYS A 148 -1.51 -3.26 -5.19
CA LYS A 148 -0.59 -4.38 -5.41
C LYS A 148 0.74 -3.84 -5.89
N MET A 149 1.81 -4.26 -5.23
CA MET A 149 3.18 -3.82 -5.46
C MET A 149 3.96 -4.88 -6.23
N VAL A 150 4.90 -4.43 -7.06
CA VAL A 150 5.92 -5.29 -7.70
C VAL A 150 7.19 -4.47 -7.86
N ASP A 151 8.32 -5.01 -7.44
CA ASP A 151 9.64 -4.37 -7.58
C ASP A 151 9.68 -2.89 -7.13
N GLY A 152 8.99 -2.59 -6.01
CA GLY A 152 8.91 -1.23 -5.44
C GLY A 152 8.01 -0.25 -6.21
N LYS A 153 7.16 -0.75 -7.13
CA LYS A 153 6.20 0.04 -7.92
C LYS A 153 4.77 -0.47 -7.79
N ILE A 154 3.81 0.41 -8.07
CA ILE A 154 2.38 0.08 -8.08
C ILE A 154 2.02 -0.63 -9.38
N LEU A 155 1.63 -1.91 -9.28
CA LEU A 155 1.11 -2.71 -10.40
C LEU A 155 -0.40 -2.58 -10.52
N GLU A 156 -1.11 -2.56 -9.39
CA GLU A 156 -2.56 -2.49 -9.37
C GLU A 156 -3.03 -1.53 -8.28
N GLY A 157 -4.12 -0.80 -8.53
CA GLY A 157 -4.81 0.00 -7.52
C GLY A 157 -6.32 -0.29 -7.54
N GLN A 158 -6.90 -0.67 -6.42
CA GLN A 158 -8.34 -0.80 -6.25
C GLN A 158 -8.83 0.30 -5.32
N ILE A 159 -9.86 1.03 -5.75
CA ILE A 159 -10.34 2.24 -5.10
C ILE A 159 -11.83 2.09 -4.79
N VAL A 160 -12.17 2.31 -3.52
CA VAL A 160 -13.56 2.44 -3.06
C VAL A 160 -13.70 3.77 -2.33
N GLU A 161 -14.62 4.61 -2.78
CA GLU A 161 -14.82 5.97 -2.27
C GLU A 161 -16.29 6.22 -1.94
N ASP A 162 -16.55 6.95 -0.86
CA ASP A 162 -17.88 7.39 -0.47
C ASP A 162 -18.30 8.65 -1.25
N HIS A 163 -18.49 8.46 -2.56
CA HIS A 163 -18.99 9.53 -3.43
C HIS A 163 -20.41 9.98 -3.07
N LEU A 164 -21.19 9.14 -2.37
CA LEU A 164 -22.53 9.54 -1.92
C LEU A 164 -22.42 10.68 -0.90
N THR A 165 -21.52 10.57 0.08
CA THR A 165 -21.26 11.65 1.03
C THR A 165 -20.76 12.91 0.32
N LEU A 166 -19.82 12.78 -0.63
CA LEU A 166 -19.36 13.90 -1.45
C LEU A 166 -20.53 14.61 -2.15
N TYR A 167 -21.36 13.87 -2.89
CA TYR A 167 -22.46 14.45 -3.66
C TYR A 167 -23.53 15.09 -2.78
N ASN A 168 -23.86 14.49 -1.63
CA ASN A 168 -24.76 15.10 -0.65
C ASN A 168 -24.22 16.45 -0.13
N GLN A 169 -22.92 16.56 0.14
CA GLN A 169 -22.28 17.81 0.57
C GLN A 169 -22.27 18.88 -0.53
N LEU A 170 -22.35 18.46 -1.80
CA LEU A 170 -22.48 19.33 -2.97
C LEU A 170 -23.95 19.65 -3.32
N GLY A 171 -24.91 19.22 -2.50
CA GLY A 171 -26.33 19.53 -2.65
C GLY A 171 -27.08 18.64 -3.64
N LEU A 172 -26.51 17.50 -4.03
CA LEU A 172 -27.25 16.46 -4.74
C LEU A 172 -27.95 15.57 -3.72
N GLU A 173 -29.24 15.29 -3.92
CA GLU A 173 -30.00 14.36 -3.10
C GLU A 173 -30.35 13.12 -3.94
N LEU A 174 -30.25 11.93 -3.35
CA LEU A 174 -30.85 10.73 -3.93
C LEU A 174 -32.37 10.90 -3.89
N LYS A 175 -33.00 10.95 -5.07
CA LYS A 175 -34.45 10.92 -5.23
C LYS A 175 -34.95 9.53 -5.55
#